data_AF-A0A1M4WBD6-F1
#
_entry.id   AF-A0A1M4WBD6-F1
#
_cell.length_a   1.000
_cell.length_b   1.000
_cell.length_c   1.000
_cell.angle_alpha   90.00
_cell.angle_beta   90.00
_cell.angle_gamma   90.00
#
_symmetry.space_group_name_H-M   'P 1'
#
loop_
_entity.id
_entity.type
_entity.pdbx_description
1 polymer ?
#
loop_
_entity_poly.entity_id
_entity_poly.type
_entity_poly.pdbx_seq_one_letter_code
_entity_poly.pdbx_strand_id
1 'polypeptide(L)'
;MISTEQINYLKAVSVFTDGYGGSLGKDGNSLCSYMVPLASSKLGYDYYELYRTNSNRYGFRIVTMNGIKTICRTESYHFDEKLNFNQWYELIGITAREHFMKEEYSAFKLGYTKSNSGCLGSVITIAILISFTIIFS
;
A
#
# COMPACT_ATOMS: atom_id res chain seq x y z
N MET A 1 23.78 -12.76 -4.99
CA MET A 1 23.20 -14.11 -4.88
C MET A 1 21.81 -13.97 -4.27
N ILE A 2 20.76 -14.53 -4.87
CA ILE A 2 19.39 -14.42 -4.35
C ILE A 2 19.27 -15.35 -3.12
N SER A 3 18.75 -14.85 -2.00
CA SER A 3 18.58 -15.69 -0.80
C SER A 3 17.43 -16.68 -0.96
N THR A 4 17.47 -17.80 -0.25
CA THR A 4 16.34 -18.76 -0.20
C THR A 4 15.02 -18.07 0.16
N GLU A 5 15.10 -17.06 1.05
CA GLU A 5 13.95 -16.26 1.47
C GLU A 5 13.32 -15.53 0.29
N GLN A 6 14.15 -14.86 -0.52
CA GLN A 6 13.70 -14.17 -1.73
C GLN A 6 13.08 -15.14 -2.74
N ILE A 7 13.57 -16.37 -2.85
CA ILE A 7 13.00 -17.38 -3.76
C ILE A 7 11.60 -17.80 -3.31
N ASN A 8 11.42 -18.14 -2.04
CA ASN A 8 10.12 -18.58 -1.52
C ASN A 8 9.10 -17.44 -1.54
N TYR A 9 9.53 -16.23 -1.14
CA TYR A 9 8.77 -15.00 -1.28
C TYR A 9 8.28 -14.78 -2.71
N LEU A 10 9.18 -14.79 -3.70
CA LEU A 10 8.79 -14.54 -5.10
C LEU A 10 7.83 -15.59 -5.64
N LYS A 11 8.03 -16.87 -5.28
CA LYS A 11 7.09 -17.94 -5.64
C LYS A 11 5.71 -17.66 -5.05
N ALA A 12 5.62 -17.40 -3.74
CA ALA A 12 4.36 -17.18 -3.06
C ALA A 12 3.62 -15.94 -3.59
N VAL A 13 4.33 -14.82 -3.80
CA VAL A 13 3.74 -13.62 -4.42
C VAL A 13 3.24 -13.91 -5.83
N SER A 14 4.03 -14.58 -6.67
CA SER A 14 3.62 -14.86 -8.06
C SER A 14 2.35 -15.70 -8.15
N VAL A 15 2.16 -16.64 -7.21
CA VAL A 15 0.94 -17.43 -7.08
C VAL A 15 -0.20 -16.56 -6.56
N PHE A 16 0.05 -15.73 -5.55
CA PHE A 16 -0.98 -14.87 -4.96
C PHE A 16 -1.51 -13.82 -5.93
N THR A 17 -0.65 -13.30 -6.81
CA THR A 17 -1.01 -12.29 -7.79
C THR A 17 -1.41 -12.91 -9.13
N ASP A 18 -1.72 -14.21 -9.21
CA ASP A 18 -2.10 -14.93 -10.42
C ASP A 18 -1.21 -14.65 -11.65
N GLY A 19 0.08 -14.40 -11.42
CA GLY A 19 1.02 -14.05 -12.48
C GLY A 19 0.74 -12.73 -13.21
N TYR A 20 -0.10 -11.82 -12.68
CA TYR A 20 -0.24 -10.46 -13.20
C TYR A 20 1.14 -9.86 -13.39
N GLY A 21 1.41 -9.34 -14.60
CA GLY A 21 2.73 -9.00 -15.15
C GLY A 21 3.52 -7.93 -14.39
N GLY A 22 3.85 -8.23 -13.15
CA GLY A 22 4.55 -7.34 -12.26
C GLY A 22 6.03 -7.28 -12.56
N SER A 23 6.63 -6.15 -12.20
CA SER A 23 8.07 -5.97 -12.32
C SER A 23 8.75 -6.19 -10.97
N LEU A 24 9.95 -6.76 -11.03
CA LEU A 24 10.79 -7.02 -9.86
C LEU A 24 11.76 -5.85 -9.66
N GLY A 25 11.57 -5.10 -8.59
CA GLY A 25 12.53 -4.10 -8.11
C GLY A 25 13.43 -4.68 -7.02
N LYS A 26 14.72 -4.39 -7.06
CA LYS A 26 15.67 -4.78 -6.00
C LYS A 26 16.57 -3.61 -5.65
N ASP A 27 16.71 -3.35 -4.35
CA ASP A 27 17.74 -2.47 -3.82
C ASP A 27 18.68 -3.29 -2.94
N GLY A 28 19.84 -3.64 -3.51
CA GLY A 28 20.85 -4.47 -2.87
C GLY A 28 20.29 -5.74 -2.21
N ASN A 29 20.59 -5.91 -0.92
CA ASN A 29 20.12 -7.03 -0.08
C ASN A 29 18.97 -6.64 0.86
N SER A 30 18.53 -5.38 0.87
CA SER A 30 17.61 -4.84 1.88
C SER A 30 16.16 -4.80 1.42
N LEU A 31 15.90 -4.72 0.11
CA LEU A 31 14.54 -4.63 -0.42
C LEU A 31 14.38 -5.45 -1.71
N CYS A 32 13.29 -6.22 -1.75
CA CYS A 32 12.86 -7.00 -2.90
C CYS A 32 11.36 -6.77 -3.11
N SER A 33 11.01 -6.02 -4.15
CA SER A 33 9.65 -5.54 -4.40
C SER A 33 9.07 -6.14 -5.69
N TYR A 34 7.83 -6.62 -5.63
CA TYR A 34 7.06 -7.08 -6.78
C TYR A 34 5.89 -6.12 -7.00
N MET A 35 5.90 -5.43 -8.14
CA MET A 35 4.97 -4.34 -8.43
C MET A 35 3.82 -4.82 -9.31
N VAL A 36 2.57 -4.70 -8.86
CA VAL A 36 1.37 -5.05 -9.63
C VAL A 36 0.61 -3.78 -10.02
N PRO A 37 0.39 -3.51 -11.33
CA PRO A 37 -0.40 -2.35 -11.75
C PRO A 37 -1.87 -2.52 -11.41
N LEU A 38 -2.51 -1.43 -10.98
CA LEU A 38 -3.93 -1.39 -10.63
C LEU A 38 -4.77 -0.96 -11.83
N ALA A 39 -5.70 -1.80 -12.27
CA ALA A 39 -6.60 -1.48 -13.39
C ALA A 39 -7.43 -0.19 -13.18
N SER A 40 -7.64 0.24 -11.94
CA SER A 40 -8.40 1.43 -11.58
C SER A 40 -7.63 2.75 -11.73
N SER A 41 -6.31 2.74 -11.92
CA SER A 41 -5.51 3.97 -12.10
C SER A 41 -4.30 3.74 -12.99
N LYS A 42 -4.06 4.65 -13.95
CA LYS A 42 -2.88 4.62 -14.82
C LYS A 42 -1.54 4.72 -14.07
N LEU A 43 -1.55 5.34 -12.89
CA LEU A 43 -0.38 5.52 -12.03
C LEU A 43 -0.49 4.68 -10.74
N GLY A 44 -1.50 3.82 -10.64
CA GLY A 44 -1.77 3.03 -9.45
C GLY A 44 -0.99 1.72 -9.46
N TYR A 45 -0.31 1.43 -8.36
CA TYR A 45 0.46 0.20 -8.19
C TYR A 45 0.32 -0.34 -6.77
N ASP A 46 0.25 -1.66 -6.64
CA ASP A 46 0.44 -2.38 -5.39
C ASP A 46 1.85 -2.98 -5.39
N TYR A 47 2.67 -2.58 -4.43
CA TYR A 47 3.99 -3.15 -4.21
C TYR A 47 3.91 -4.18 -3.10
N TYR A 48 4.22 -5.42 -3.42
CA TYR A 48 4.47 -6.50 -2.47
C TYR A 48 5.96 -6.45 -2.18
N GLU A 49 6.37 -6.25 -0.93
CA GLU A 49 7.76 -5.96 -0.61
C GLU A 49 8.27 -6.83 0.52
N LEU A 50 9.32 -7.60 0.23
CA LEU A 50 10.18 -8.20 1.24
C LEU A 50 11.28 -7.20 1.58
N TYR A 51 11.33 -6.76 2.83
CA TYR A 51 12.34 -5.83 3.32
C TYR A 51 13.12 -6.41 4.50
N ARG A 52 14.32 -5.89 4.72
CA ARG A 52 15.16 -6.22 5.87
C ARG A 52 15.25 -5.01 6.80
N THR A 53 14.98 -5.26 8.08
CA THR A 53 15.11 -4.25 9.14
C THR A 53 16.59 -4.03 9.49
N ASN A 54 16.88 -2.93 10.20
CA ASN A 54 18.22 -2.64 10.72
C ASN A 54 18.71 -3.71 11.71
N SER A 55 17.78 -4.39 12.38
CA SER A 55 18.06 -5.53 13.27
C SER A 55 18.24 -6.85 12.51
N ASN A 56 18.45 -6.79 11.19
CA ASN A 56 18.72 -7.93 10.31
C ASN A 56 17.55 -8.91 10.13
N ARG A 57 16.37 -8.59 10.68
CA ARG A 57 15.11 -9.37 10.59
C ARG A 57 14.41 -9.10 9.27
N TYR A 58 13.67 -10.08 8.76
CA TYR A 58 12.81 -9.92 7.59
C TYR A 58 11.44 -9.39 7.97
N GLY A 59 10.86 -8.62 7.06
CA GLY A 59 9.48 -8.17 7.12
C GLY A 59 8.86 -8.17 5.73
N PHE A 60 7.54 -8.36 5.68
CA PHE A 60 6.76 -8.23 4.46
C PHE A 60 5.80 -7.05 4.58
N ARG A 61 5.58 -6.31 3.49
CA ARG A 61 4.56 -5.27 3.43
C ARG A 61 3.91 -5.16 2.06
N ILE A 62 2.69 -4.64 2.06
CA ILE A 62 2.00 -4.19 0.84
C ILE A 62 1.90 -2.67 0.90
N VAL A 63 2.26 -2.01 -0.20
CA VAL A 63 2.20 -0.55 -0.34
C VAL A 63 1.41 -0.22 -1.61
N THR A 64 0.26 0.44 -1.47
CA THR A 64 -0.46 1.01 -2.61
C THR A 64 0.04 2.42 -2.86
N MET A 65 0.44 2.70 -4.10
CA MET A 65 0.90 4.01 -4.54
C MET A 65 0.06 4.52 -5.71
N ASN A 66 -0.01 5.84 -5.84
CA ASN A 66 -0.49 6.56 -7.01
C ASN A 66 0.60 7.52 -7.47
N GLY A 67 1.38 7.11 -8.48
CA GLY A 67 2.64 7.78 -8.84
C GLY A 67 3.61 7.75 -7.66
N ILE A 68 4.01 8.93 -7.19
CA ILE A 68 4.93 9.08 -6.04
C ILE A 68 4.22 9.10 -4.68
N LYS A 69 2.88 9.14 -4.66
CA LYS A 69 2.12 9.27 -3.41
C LYS A 69 1.74 7.89 -2.88
N THR A 70 2.14 7.60 -1.63
CA THR A 70 1.60 6.45 -0.90
C THR A 70 0.14 6.69 -0.52
N ILE A 71 -0.73 5.77 -0.90
CA ILE A 71 -2.15 5.77 -0.52
C ILE A 71 -2.31 5.08 0.83
N CYS A 72 -1.80 3.86 0.95
CA CYS A 72 -1.79 3.10 2.19
C CYS A 72 -0.64 2.11 2.21
N ARG A 73 -0.28 1.67 3.41
CA ARG A 73 0.74 0.67 3.67
C ARG A 73 0.26 -0.26 4.76
N THR A 74 0.48 -1.56 4.61
CA THR A 74 0.27 -2.56 5.66
C THR A 74 1.53 -3.39 5.77
N GLU A 75 2.05 -3.52 6.98
CA GLU A 75 3.25 -4.30 7.27
C GLU A 75 2.88 -5.50 8.13
N SER A 76 3.52 -6.63 7.86
CA SER A 76 3.45 -7.83 8.68
C SER A 76 4.35 -7.73 9.92
N TYR A 77 4.28 -8.74 10.79
CA TYR A 77 5.26 -8.91 11.86
C TYR A 77 6.65 -9.23 11.30
N HIS A 78 7.69 -8.94 12.08
CA HIS A 78 9.08 -9.26 11.73
C HIS A 78 9.48 -10.66 12.19
N PHE A 79 10.27 -11.35 11.38
CA PHE A 79 10.70 -12.71 11.63
C PHE A 79 12.18 -12.91 11.28
N ASP A 80 12.81 -13.81 12.03
CA ASP A 80 14.24 -14.15 11.90
C ASP A 80 14.44 -15.51 11.22
N GLU A 81 13.42 -16.36 11.30
CA GLU A 81 13.43 -17.70 10.75
C GLU A 81 13.06 -17.70 9.26
N LYS A 82 13.64 -18.63 8.51
CA LYS A 82 13.29 -18.80 7.10
C LYS A 82 11.88 -19.35 6.99
N LEU A 83 11.03 -18.66 6.24
CA LEU A 83 9.67 -19.15 6.01
C LEU A 83 9.65 -20.11 4.82
N ASN A 84 8.93 -21.22 4.98
CA ASN A 84 8.59 -22.08 3.86
C ASN A 84 7.50 -21.46 2.99
N PHE A 85 7.20 -22.08 1.85
CA PHE A 85 6.22 -21.56 0.89
C PHE A 85 4.83 -21.35 1.51
N ASN A 86 4.32 -22.28 2.32
CA ASN A 86 2.99 -22.18 2.91
C ASN A 86 2.91 -21.03 3.93
N GLN A 87 3.94 -20.86 4.74
CA GLN A 87 4.05 -19.75 5.68
C GLN A 87 4.10 -18.40 4.96
N TRP A 88 4.83 -18.33 3.84
CA TRP A 88 4.85 -17.14 2.98
C TRP A 88 3.46 -16.84 2.39
N TYR A 89 2.78 -17.85 1.87
CA TYR A 89 1.45 -17.70 1.29
C TYR A 89 0.43 -17.22 2.32
N GLU A 90 0.46 -17.78 3.54
CA GLU A 90 -0.37 -17.35 4.65
C GLU A 90 -0.06 -15.90 5.08
N LEU A 91 1.22 -15.55 5.25
CA LEU A 91 1.65 -14.20 5.62
C LEU A 91 1.17 -13.15 4.62
N ILE A 92 1.33 -13.44 3.33
CA ILE A 92 0.85 -12.58 2.23
C ILE A 92 -0.67 -12.47 2.30
N GLY A 93 -1.39 -13.58 2.46
CA GLY A 93 -2.85 -13.60 2.52
C GLY A 93 -3.43 -12.78 3.68
N ILE A 94 -2.85 -12.89 4.88
CA ILE A 94 -3.24 -12.09 6.05
C ILE A 94 -2.97 -10.61 5.80
N THR A 95 -1.75 -10.28 5.39
CA THR A 95 -1.34 -8.88 5.11
C THR A 95 -2.20 -8.25 4.02
N ALA A 96 -2.52 -9.00 2.97
CA ALA A 96 -3.37 -8.58 1.86
C ALA A 96 -4.81 -8.33 2.30
N ARG A 97 -5.39 -9.23 3.10
CA ARG A 97 -6.72 -9.05 3.67
C ARG A 97 -6.80 -7.74 4.46
N GLU A 98 -5.84 -7.53 5.37
CA GLU A 98 -5.77 -6.30 6.15
C GLU A 98 -5.55 -5.06 5.29
N HIS A 99 -4.73 -5.16 4.24
CA HIS A 99 -4.45 -4.06 3.33
C HIS A 99 -5.68 -3.64 2.52
N PHE A 100 -6.36 -4.60 1.90
CA PHE A 100 -7.48 -4.32 1.01
C PHE A 100 -8.77 -3.94 1.74
N MET A 101 -8.87 -4.25 3.03
CA MET A 101 -9.96 -3.76 3.89
C MET A 101 -9.78 -2.30 4.34
N LYS A 102 -8.64 -1.65 4.03
CA LYS A 102 -8.45 -0.24 4.39
C LYS A 102 -9.38 0.68 3.61
N GLU A 103 -9.93 1.67 4.31
CA GLU A 103 -10.80 2.67 3.70
C GLU A 103 -10.06 3.47 2.62
N GLU A 104 -8.77 3.78 2.81
CA GLU A 104 -7.96 4.50 1.83
C GLU A 104 -7.77 3.70 0.54
N TYR A 105 -7.58 2.38 0.67
CA TYR A 105 -7.48 1.48 -0.48
C TYR A 105 -8.80 1.46 -1.24
N SER A 106 -9.90 1.22 -0.53
CA SER A 106 -11.25 1.14 -1.10
C SER A 106 -11.66 2.45 -1.78
N ALA A 107 -11.43 3.59 -1.13
CA ALA A 107 -11.68 4.91 -1.69
C ALA A 107 -10.87 5.16 -2.96
N PHE A 108 -9.58 4.80 -2.96
CA PHE A 108 -8.72 4.95 -4.13
C PHE A 108 -9.17 4.08 -5.31
N LYS A 109 -9.56 2.82 -5.05
CA LYS A 109 -10.08 1.90 -6.07
C LYS A 109 -11.37 2.41 -6.72
N LEU A 110 -12.20 3.13 -5.97
CA LEU A 110 -13.44 3.75 -6.45
C LEU A 110 -13.20 5.12 -7.13
N GLY A 111 -11.95 5.56 -7.26
CA GLY A 111 -11.59 6.84 -7.89
C GLY A 111 -11.72 8.05 -6.96
N TYR A 112 -12.05 7.85 -5.68
CA TYR A 112 -12.03 8.91 -4.69
C TYR A 112 -10.59 9.22 -4.31
N THR A 113 -10.04 10.26 -4.92
CA THR A 113 -8.83 10.89 -4.39
C THR A 113 -9.24 11.76 -3.22
N LYS A 114 -8.76 11.44 -2.01
CA LYS A 114 -8.96 12.31 -0.84
C LYS A 114 -8.37 13.68 -1.19
N SER A 115 -9.22 14.65 -1.51
CA SER A 115 -8.76 16.02 -1.71
C SER A 115 -8.38 16.52 -0.32
N ASN A 116 -7.13 16.98 -0.16
CA ASN A 116 -6.72 17.74 1.02
C ASN A 116 -7.36 19.15 1.01
N SER A 117 -8.53 19.33 0.40
CA SER A 117 -9.31 20.55 0.49
C SER A 117 -10.17 20.44 1.74
N GLY A 118 -9.67 20.98 2.84
CA GLY A 118 -10.35 21.03 4.11
C GLY A 118 -11.77 21.57 3.97
N CYS A 119 -12.70 20.91 4.65
CA CYS A 119 -14.07 21.38 4.93
C CYS A 119 -14.10 22.78 5.60
N LEU A 120 -12.94 23.35 5.97
CA LEU A 120 -12.78 24.72 6.45
C LEU A 120 -13.17 25.78 5.41
N GLY A 121 -13.02 25.51 4.10
CA GLY A 121 -13.38 26.48 3.06
C GLY A 121 -14.88 26.79 3.03
N SER A 122 -15.72 25.76 3.07
CA SER A 122 -17.18 25.92 3.07
C SER A 122 -17.72 26.49 4.38
N VAL A 123 -17.08 26.20 5.51
CA VAL A 123 -17.49 26.76 6.82
C VAL A 123 -17.18 28.26 6.90
N ILE A 124 -16.05 28.72 6.36
CA ILE A 124 -15.70 30.15 6.33
C ILE A 124 -16.66 30.92 5.40
N THR A 125 -17.04 30.37 4.25
CA THR A 125 -18.00 31.03 3.33
C THR A 125 -19.38 31.20 3.96
N ILE A 126 -19.85 30.19 4.71
CA ILE A 126 -21.14 30.26 5.42
C ILE A 126 -21.08 31.29 6.56
N ALA A 127 -19.99 31.33 7.32
CA ALA A 127 -19.82 32.30 8.41
C ALA A 127 -19.83 33.76 7.92
N ILE A 128 -19.21 34.04 6.77
CA ILE A 128 -19.20 35.37 6.16
C ILE A 128 -20.62 35.77 5.69
N LEU A 129 -21.36 34.87 5.03
CA LEU A 129 -22.72 35.18 4.55
C LEU A 129 -23.71 35.47 5.70
N ILE A 130 -23.57 34.78 6.84
CA ILE A 130 -24.40 35.07 8.02
C ILE A 130 -24.05 36.44 8.62
N SER A 131 -22.77 36.84 8.61
CA SER A 131 -22.38 38.16 9.13
C SER A 131 -22.93 39.33 8.29
N PHE A 132 -23.07 39.17 6.98
CA PHE A 132 -23.65 40.20 6.12
C PHE A 132 -25.18 40.36 6.29
N THR A 133 -25.90 39.30 6.66
CA THR A 133 -27.36 39.38 6.87
C THR A 133 -27.73 40.02 8.22
N ILE A 134 -26.85 39.90 9.22
CA ILE A 134 -27.03 40.50 10.56
C ILE A 134 -26.68 42.00 10.56
N ILE A 135 -25.71 42.45 9.75
CA ILE A 135 -25.29 43.86 9.70
C ILE A 135 -26.26 44.73 8.86
N PHE A 136 -27.02 44.12 7.94
CA PHE A 136 -27.97 44.80 7.05
C PHE A 136 -29.46 44.53 7.37
N SER A 137 -29.77 43.96 8.54
CA SER A 137 -31.14 43.93 9.13
C SER A 137 -31.25 44.95 10.26
#